data_AF-Q6CSD8-F1
#
_entry.id   AF-Q6CSD8-F1
#
_cell.length_a   1.000
_cell.length_b   1.000
_cell.length_c   1.000
_cell.angle_alpha   90.00
_cell.angle_beta   90.00
_cell.angle_gamma   90.00
#
_symmetry.space_group_name_H-M   'P 1'
#
loop_
_entity.id
_entity.type
_entity.pdbx_description
1 polymer ?
#
loop_
_entity_poly.entity_id
_entity_poly.type
_entity_poly.pdbx_seq_one_letter_code
_entity_poly.pdbx_strand_id
1 'polypeptide(L)'
;MDTKLKERVDQLSRYLDGEDRIKVDKYMTRWIEKMSRASSRVNKYRYKTRTVRLDSAKFSVAPYERVLDTLGESYKGIDVFNRDEFHRALERMVQTTKTEAIFWDSQYVNPITILAHGLRIEFCDGSVVTLKCDSCKETLSLDLCDSEFNQQYASHLLTMHKSVCFWHTSSVPLDIVYYVNKSSVIYEIERIKIQWARYSGLSDRFKSWQLGFPLPEKIKLLCGWFGYQSLQSSDIALLYVLLRGYAPVDGQSETDFGILQCVGSYLTVDVKQVLCNSDFNGHPKWSSHYDQDTILDLLYDTLIEIPDESMQGRISRLKRIITKW
;
A
#
# COMPACT_ATOMS: atom_id res chain seq x y z
N MET A 1 58.49 -25.27 52.05
CA MET A 1 57.74 -25.66 50.83
C MET A 1 56.37 -25.03 50.93
N ASP A 2 55.96 -24.27 49.94
CA ASP A 2 54.78 -23.42 49.99
C ASP A 2 53.51 -24.27 50.08
N THR A 3 52.91 -24.33 51.27
CA THR A 3 51.81 -25.25 51.63
C THR A 3 50.56 -25.02 50.79
N LYS A 4 50.39 -23.81 50.25
CA LYS A 4 49.28 -23.44 49.36
C LYS A 4 49.37 -24.03 47.96
N LEU A 5 50.57 -24.39 47.49
CA LEU A 5 50.72 -25.01 46.17
C LEU A 5 50.41 -26.51 46.22
N LYS A 6 50.74 -27.17 47.34
CA LYS A 6 50.49 -28.60 47.54
C LYS A 6 48.99 -28.91 47.69
N GLU A 7 48.24 -28.09 48.42
CA GLU A 7 46.77 -28.22 48.51
C GLU A 7 46.06 -28.01 47.17
N ARG A 8 46.56 -27.10 46.32
CA ARG A 8 45.97 -26.85 45.00
C ARG A 8 46.21 -28.00 44.02
N VAL A 9 47.37 -28.65 44.07
CA VAL A 9 47.67 -29.82 43.24
C VAL A 9 46.88 -31.05 43.70
N ASP A 10 46.76 -31.27 45.02
CA ASP A 10 45.95 -32.37 45.56
C ASP A 10 44.44 -32.20 45.30
N GLN A 11 43.92 -30.97 45.27
CA GLN A 11 42.52 -30.73 44.86
C GLN A 11 42.30 -30.97 43.36
N LEU A 12 43.25 -30.64 42.50
CA LEU A 12 43.16 -30.90 41.06
C LEU A 12 43.25 -32.39 40.74
N SER A 13 44.09 -33.15 41.47
CA SER A 13 44.20 -34.60 41.28
C SER A 13 42.90 -35.34 41.66
N ARG A 14 42.19 -34.88 42.70
CA ARG A 14 40.87 -35.44 43.07
C ARG A 14 39.76 -35.13 42.06
N TYR A 15 39.86 -34.03 41.31
CA TYR A 15 38.91 -33.71 40.23
C TYR A 15 39.18 -34.48 38.93
N LEU A 16 40.42 -34.95 38.72
CA LEU A 16 40.83 -35.67 37.51
C LEU A 16 40.66 -37.19 37.62
N ASP A 17 40.87 -37.79 38.80
CA ASP A 17 40.73 -39.24 39.00
C ASP A 17 39.31 -39.73 39.37
N GLY A 18 38.30 -38.89 39.16
CA GLY A 18 36.94 -39.38 38.88
C GLY A 18 36.18 -40.09 40.01
N GLU A 19 36.63 -40.03 41.27
CA GLU A 19 35.95 -40.74 42.38
C GLU A 19 34.74 -40.03 42.98
N ASP A 20 34.41 -38.79 42.58
CA ASP A 20 33.18 -38.09 43.00
C ASP A 20 32.13 -37.94 41.88
N ARG A 21 32.23 -38.74 40.80
CA ARG A 21 31.22 -38.76 39.71
C ARG A 21 29.95 -39.57 40.03
N ILE A 22 29.84 -40.20 41.19
CA ILE A 22 28.76 -41.16 41.48
C ILE A 22 27.43 -40.50 41.93
N LYS A 23 27.35 -39.16 42.03
CA LYS A 23 26.06 -38.46 42.26
C LYS A 23 25.51 -37.68 41.07
N VAL A 24 26.17 -37.72 39.91
CA VAL A 24 25.71 -37.01 38.68
C VAL A 24 25.03 -37.96 37.67
N ASP A 25 25.18 -39.28 37.82
CA ASP A 25 24.75 -40.26 36.81
C ASP A 25 23.26 -40.67 36.82
N LYS A 26 22.50 -40.41 37.89
CA LYS A 26 21.04 -40.60 37.84
C LYS A 26 20.32 -39.54 37.00
N TYR A 27 20.95 -38.39 36.77
CA TYR A 27 20.39 -37.33 35.94
C TYR A 27 20.73 -37.51 34.45
N MET A 28 21.95 -37.92 34.12
CA MET A 28 22.40 -38.16 32.74
C MET A 28 21.76 -39.40 32.11
N THR A 29 21.57 -40.50 32.86
CA THR A 29 20.95 -41.73 32.32
C THR A 29 19.47 -41.51 31.96
N ARG A 30 18.74 -40.73 32.77
CA ARG A 30 17.37 -40.27 32.44
C ARG A 30 17.32 -39.27 31.29
N TRP A 31 18.40 -38.53 31.04
CA TRP A 31 18.50 -37.59 29.94
C TRP A 31 18.77 -38.31 28.60
N ILE A 32 19.62 -39.35 28.62
CA ILE A 32 19.98 -40.15 27.44
C ILE A 32 18.82 -41.06 26.98
N GLU A 33 18.10 -41.71 27.91
CA GLU A 33 16.86 -42.45 27.55
C GLU A 33 15.76 -41.54 26.98
N LYS A 34 15.70 -40.29 27.45
CA LYS A 34 14.74 -39.29 26.97
C LYS A 34 15.15 -38.70 25.61
N MET A 35 16.45 -38.63 25.33
CA MET A 35 16.98 -38.20 24.03
C MET A 35 16.90 -39.30 22.95
N SER A 36 17.08 -40.59 23.29
CA SER A 36 16.99 -41.67 22.28
C SER A 36 15.57 -41.98 21.83
N ARG A 37 14.54 -41.65 22.62
CA ARG A 37 13.13 -41.67 22.19
C ARG A 37 12.69 -40.43 21.42
N ALA A 38 13.54 -39.40 21.33
CA ALA A 38 13.27 -38.15 20.63
C ALA A 38 14.05 -38.01 19.31
N SER A 39 14.88 -38.99 18.93
CA SER A 39 15.43 -39.09 17.58
C SER A 39 14.45 -39.83 16.65
N SER A 40 13.36 -39.15 16.27
CA SER A 40 12.68 -39.29 14.97
C SER A 40 11.34 -38.55 15.00
N ARG A 41 11.39 -37.25 14.70
CA ARG A 41 10.40 -36.46 13.95
C ARG A 41 10.64 -34.98 14.23
N VAL A 42 11.41 -34.36 13.34
CA VAL A 42 11.50 -32.90 13.25
C VAL A 42 10.17 -32.41 12.67
N ASN A 43 9.24 -32.03 13.55
CA ASN A 43 8.12 -31.19 13.17
C ASN A 43 8.51 -29.73 13.33
N LYS A 44 8.44 -29.01 12.20
CA LYS A 44 8.49 -27.55 12.05
C LYS A 44 7.62 -26.86 13.11
N TYR A 45 8.17 -25.79 13.69
CA TYR A 45 7.56 -24.80 14.60
C TYR A 45 7.30 -25.21 16.06
N ARG A 46 8.11 -24.65 16.98
CA ARG A 46 7.65 -24.04 18.25
C ARG A 46 8.84 -23.50 19.05
N TYR A 47 9.03 -22.19 19.03
CA TYR A 47 9.76 -21.52 20.11
C TYR A 47 8.80 -21.38 21.30
N LYS A 48 9.18 -21.96 22.44
CA LYS A 48 8.51 -21.73 23.72
C LYS A 48 9.29 -20.67 24.51
N THR A 49 8.53 -19.75 25.04
CA THR A 49 8.83 -18.54 25.81
C THR A 49 9.79 -18.74 26.98
N ARG A 50 10.69 -17.77 27.17
CA ARG A 50 11.40 -17.55 28.44
C ARG A 50 10.48 -16.70 29.33
N THR A 51 9.98 -17.30 30.42
CA THR A 51 9.10 -16.66 31.40
C THR A 51 9.86 -15.63 32.23
N VAL A 52 9.50 -14.35 32.08
CA VAL A 52 9.73 -13.31 33.10
C VAL A 52 8.40 -13.15 33.83
N ARG A 53 8.42 -13.27 35.16
CA ARG A 53 7.27 -12.95 36.01
C ARG A 53 7.10 -11.43 36.02
N LEU A 54 6.00 -10.96 35.46
CA LEU A 54 5.44 -9.63 35.69
C LEU A 54 4.05 -9.83 36.28
N ASP A 55 3.92 -9.43 37.55
CA ASP A 55 2.63 -9.30 38.21
C ASP A 55 1.80 -8.18 37.55
N SER A 56 0.49 -8.43 37.47
CA SER A 56 -0.60 -7.47 37.22
C SER A 56 -0.59 -6.66 35.92
N ALA A 57 -0.97 -7.30 34.82
CA ALA A 57 -2.12 -6.90 33.99
C ALA A 57 -2.36 -8.04 32.98
N LYS A 58 -3.52 -8.69 33.01
CA LYS A 58 -3.88 -9.72 32.02
C LYS A 58 -4.13 -9.06 30.66
N PHE A 59 -3.08 -8.67 29.96
CA PHE A 59 -3.13 -8.55 28.50
C PHE A 59 -2.95 -9.97 27.94
N SER A 60 -4.06 -10.66 27.77
CA SER A 60 -4.14 -11.86 26.94
C SER A 60 -4.02 -11.40 25.49
N VAL A 61 -2.81 -11.08 25.03
CA VAL A 61 -2.60 -10.88 23.59
C VAL A 61 -2.66 -12.26 22.96
N ALA A 62 -3.80 -12.58 22.35
CA ALA A 62 -3.89 -13.77 21.51
C ALA A 62 -2.92 -13.55 20.34
N PRO A 63 -2.05 -14.52 20.01
CA PRO A 63 -1.33 -14.44 18.74
C PRO A 63 -2.40 -14.39 17.65
N TYR A 64 -2.34 -13.38 16.78
CA TYR A 64 -3.32 -13.05 15.74
C TYR A 64 -4.56 -12.23 16.13
N GLU A 65 -4.53 -11.48 17.23
CA GLU A 65 -5.49 -10.37 17.39
C GLU A 65 -5.04 -9.23 16.45
N ARG A 66 -5.90 -8.80 15.51
CA ARG A 66 -5.56 -7.61 14.69
C ARG A 66 -5.45 -6.45 15.66
N VAL A 67 -4.37 -5.67 15.58
CA VAL A 67 -4.15 -4.52 16.47
C VAL A 67 -5.37 -3.60 16.51
N LEU A 68 -6.08 -3.45 15.38
CA LEU A 68 -7.33 -2.70 15.27
C LEU A 68 -8.46 -3.21 16.18
N ASP A 69 -8.54 -4.52 16.41
CA ASP A 69 -9.56 -5.16 17.26
C ASP A 69 -9.29 -4.93 18.76
N THR A 70 -8.06 -4.54 19.11
CA THR A 70 -7.63 -4.20 20.48
C THR A 70 -7.67 -2.71 20.80
N LEU A 71 -7.98 -1.85 19.81
CA LEU A 71 -8.12 -0.42 20.01
C LEU A 71 -9.50 -0.09 20.61
N GLY A 72 -9.58 0.93 21.48
CA GLY A 72 -10.81 1.31 22.18
C GLY A 72 -11.95 1.76 21.25
N GLU A 73 -13.16 1.97 21.78
CA GLU A 73 -14.34 2.34 20.96
C GLU A 73 -14.16 3.60 20.11
N SER A 74 -13.28 4.52 20.51
CA SER A 74 -12.87 5.69 19.74
C SER A 74 -12.14 5.37 18.42
N TYR A 75 -11.76 4.10 18.21
CA TYR A 75 -11.10 3.58 17.01
C TYR A 75 -11.97 2.59 16.22
N LYS A 76 -13.22 2.33 16.64
CA LYS A 76 -14.15 1.52 15.84
C LYS A 76 -14.43 2.20 14.50
N GLY A 77 -14.24 1.47 13.41
CA GLY A 77 -14.44 1.96 12.02
C GLY A 77 -13.23 2.67 11.41
N ILE A 78 -12.05 2.57 12.02
CA ILE A 78 -10.80 3.19 11.57
C ILE A 78 -9.92 2.11 10.91
N ASP A 79 -10.08 1.85 9.61
CA ASP A 79 -9.11 1.07 8.79
C ASP A 79 -8.34 2.00 7.83
N VAL A 80 -7.89 3.13 8.34
CA VAL A 80 -7.45 4.29 7.54
C VAL A 80 -6.01 4.23 7.03
N PHE A 81 -5.31 3.15 7.30
CA PHE A 81 -4.05 2.82 6.62
C PHE A 81 -4.25 1.80 5.50
N ASN A 82 -5.47 1.30 5.32
CA ASN A 82 -5.78 0.37 4.26
C ASN A 82 -6.06 1.13 2.96
N ARG A 83 -5.11 1.04 2.03
CA ARG A 83 -5.18 1.65 0.71
C ARG A 83 -6.46 1.29 -0.04
N ASP A 84 -6.86 0.02 -0.03
CA ASP A 84 -8.05 -0.42 -0.75
C ASP A 84 -9.33 0.18 -0.15
N GLU A 85 -9.40 0.31 1.16
CA GLU A 85 -10.54 0.94 1.82
C GLU A 85 -10.62 2.44 1.54
N PHE A 86 -9.48 3.14 1.57
CA PHE A 86 -9.39 4.54 1.20
C PHE A 86 -9.89 4.77 -0.24
N HIS A 87 -9.40 3.97 -1.18
CA HIS A 87 -9.80 4.01 -2.58
C HIS A 87 -11.29 3.69 -2.78
N ARG A 88 -11.85 2.70 -2.08
CA ARG A 88 -13.31 2.42 -2.09
C ARG A 88 -14.15 3.55 -1.49
N ALA A 89 -13.64 4.24 -0.47
CA ALA A 89 -14.32 5.40 0.11
C ALA A 89 -14.28 6.60 -0.85
N LEU A 90 -13.15 6.81 -1.53
CA LEU A 90 -12.98 7.84 -2.55
C LEU A 90 -13.89 7.62 -3.75
N GLU A 91 -13.96 6.40 -4.26
CA GLU A 91 -14.89 6.06 -5.34
C GLU A 91 -16.34 6.37 -4.96
N ARG A 92 -16.79 5.91 -3.78
CA ARG A 92 -18.15 6.21 -3.30
C ARG A 92 -18.42 7.70 -3.20
N MET A 93 -17.49 8.47 -2.64
CA MET A 93 -17.63 9.91 -2.50
C MET A 93 -17.79 10.60 -3.87
N VAL A 94 -16.93 10.25 -4.83
CA VAL A 94 -16.98 10.80 -6.18
C VAL A 94 -18.29 10.44 -6.89
N GLN A 95 -18.74 9.18 -6.78
CA GLN A 95 -20.02 8.76 -7.35
C GLN A 95 -21.21 9.51 -6.74
N THR A 96 -21.21 9.76 -5.43
CA THR A 96 -22.26 10.55 -4.76
C THR A 96 -22.34 11.98 -5.29
N THR A 97 -21.21 12.56 -5.68
CA THR A 97 -21.15 13.96 -6.16
C THR A 97 -21.16 14.10 -7.68
N LYS A 98 -21.25 12.99 -8.42
CA LYS A 98 -21.05 12.98 -9.88
C LYS A 98 -22.13 13.77 -10.63
N THR A 99 -23.36 13.77 -10.13
CA THR A 99 -24.51 14.44 -10.77
C THR A 99 -24.70 15.88 -10.31
N GLU A 100 -23.96 16.29 -9.29
CA GLU A 100 -24.18 17.53 -8.56
C GLU A 100 -23.23 18.63 -9.07
N ALA A 101 -23.67 19.89 -8.94
CA ALA A 101 -22.92 21.05 -9.43
C ALA A 101 -21.82 21.49 -8.44
N ILE A 102 -20.87 20.59 -8.15
CA ILE A 102 -19.78 20.83 -7.22
C ILE A 102 -18.49 21.21 -7.93
N PHE A 103 -17.83 22.26 -7.46
CA PHE A 103 -16.49 22.65 -7.89
C PHE A 103 -15.46 22.27 -6.84
N TRP A 104 -14.80 21.13 -7.05
CA TRP A 104 -13.73 20.67 -6.17
C TRP A 104 -12.47 21.53 -6.31
N ASP A 105 -11.99 22.04 -5.18
CA ASP A 105 -10.77 22.82 -5.11
C ASP A 105 -9.53 21.92 -5.12
N SER A 106 -8.56 22.24 -5.96
CA SER A 106 -7.36 21.40 -6.07
C SER A 106 -6.46 21.41 -4.83
N GLN A 107 -6.55 22.44 -3.99
CA GLN A 107 -5.59 22.71 -2.92
C GLN A 107 -6.19 22.52 -1.52
N TYR A 108 -7.41 22.99 -1.30
CA TYR A 108 -7.99 23.10 0.04
C TYR A 108 -9.06 22.03 0.30
N VAL A 109 -10.13 22.04 -0.49
CA VAL A 109 -11.30 21.16 -0.29
C VAL A 109 -11.57 20.32 -1.52
N ASN A 110 -11.18 19.05 -1.45
CA ASN A 110 -11.44 18.03 -2.45
C ASN A 110 -11.77 16.69 -1.77
N PRO A 111 -12.23 15.69 -2.55
CA PRO A 111 -12.62 14.40 -1.98
C PRO A 111 -11.50 13.73 -1.16
N ILE A 112 -10.24 13.91 -1.56
CA ILE A 112 -9.10 13.31 -0.86
C ILE A 112 -8.88 14.00 0.47
N THR A 113 -8.86 15.33 0.51
CA THR A 113 -8.63 16.06 1.77
C THR A 113 -9.76 15.77 2.76
N ILE A 114 -11.01 15.68 2.30
CA ILE A 114 -12.15 15.31 3.14
C ILE A 114 -11.97 13.89 3.72
N LEU A 115 -11.67 12.91 2.88
CA LEU A 115 -11.46 11.52 3.33
C LEU A 115 -10.25 11.36 4.24
N ALA A 116 -9.18 12.13 4.00
CA ALA A 116 -7.99 12.12 4.82
C ALA A 116 -8.25 12.54 6.27
N HIS A 117 -9.31 13.32 6.51
CA HIS A 117 -9.78 13.71 7.84
C HIS A 117 -10.88 12.77 8.38
N GLY A 118 -11.10 11.61 7.76
CA GLY A 118 -12.08 10.64 8.24
C GLY A 118 -13.54 11.07 8.07
N LEU A 119 -13.78 11.97 7.11
CA LEU A 119 -15.10 12.48 6.80
C LEU A 119 -15.67 11.78 5.57
N ARG A 120 -16.99 11.56 5.58
CA ARG A 120 -17.74 11.06 4.43
C ARG A 120 -18.86 12.02 4.08
N ILE A 121 -19.34 11.96 2.84
CA ILE A 121 -20.55 12.67 2.43
C ILE A 121 -21.76 11.94 3.01
N GLU A 122 -22.57 12.64 3.80
CA GLU A 122 -23.86 12.15 4.27
C GLU A 122 -24.97 12.53 3.28
N PHE A 123 -24.93 13.75 2.76
CA PHE A 123 -25.90 14.26 1.81
C PHE A 123 -25.27 15.33 0.92
N CYS A 124 -25.77 15.43 -0.31
CA CYS A 124 -25.35 16.42 -1.29
C CYS A 124 -26.58 16.95 -2.02
N ASP A 125 -26.71 18.27 -2.11
CA ASP A 125 -27.81 18.95 -2.81
C ASP A 125 -27.26 20.18 -3.54
N GLY A 126 -27.15 20.07 -4.86
CA GLY A 126 -26.56 21.11 -5.69
C GLY A 126 -25.08 21.32 -5.34
N SER A 127 -24.73 22.50 -4.84
CA SER A 127 -23.36 22.82 -4.42
C SER A 127 -23.08 22.55 -2.94
N VAL A 128 -24.12 22.24 -2.15
CA VAL A 128 -23.99 22.08 -0.71
C VAL A 128 -23.73 20.63 -0.36
N VAL A 129 -22.60 20.39 0.31
CA VAL A 129 -22.15 19.07 0.75
C VAL A 129 -22.19 19.01 2.27
N THR A 130 -22.94 18.04 2.82
CA THR A 130 -22.91 17.74 4.26
C THR A 130 -21.99 16.57 4.53
N LEU A 131 -20.93 16.87 5.29
CA LEU A 131 -19.91 15.94 5.73
C LEU A 131 -20.23 15.40 7.11
N LYS A 132 -19.84 14.16 7.38
CA LYS A 132 -20.01 13.49 8.67
C LYS A 132 -18.79 12.68 9.05
N CYS A 133 -18.39 12.79 10.32
CA CYS A 133 -17.39 11.89 10.90
C CYS A 133 -18.06 10.63 11.44
N ASP A 134 -17.61 9.44 11.03
CA ASP A 134 -18.16 8.19 11.55
C ASP A 134 -17.75 7.89 12.99
N SER A 135 -16.64 8.46 13.47
CA SER A 135 -16.15 8.23 14.84
C SER A 135 -16.85 9.15 15.85
N CYS A 136 -16.90 10.46 15.63
CA CYS A 136 -17.50 11.41 16.58
C CYS A 136 -18.93 11.86 16.25
N LYS A 137 -19.46 11.45 15.09
CA LYS A 137 -20.81 11.77 14.58
C LYS A 137 -21.10 13.24 14.33
N GLU A 138 -20.08 14.10 14.41
CA GLU A 138 -20.20 15.52 14.05
C GLU A 138 -20.39 15.70 12.55
N THR A 139 -21.14 16.74 12.19
CA THR A 139 -21.48 17.08 10.82
C THR A 139 -21.06 18.51 10.47
N LEU A 140 -20.63 18.73 9.23
CA LEU A 140 -20.24 20.03 8.71
C LEU A 140 -20.82 20.18 7.30
N SER A 141 -21.58 21.24 7.07
CA SER A 141 -22.10 21.56 5.74
C SER A 141 -21.24 22.64 5.09
N LEU A 142 -20.84 22.41 3.84
CA LEU A 142 -20.01 23.30 3.04
C LEU A 142 -20.74 23.63 1.76
N ASP A 143 -20.75 24.90 1.35
CA ASP A 143 -21.20 25.30 0.02
C ASP A 143 -19.99 25.41 -0.90
N LEU A 144 -19.87 24.48 -1.85
CA LEU A 144 -18.73 24.36 -2.76
C LEU A 144 -18.98 25.07 -4.10
N CYS A 145 -19.91 26.02 -4.14
CA CYS A 145 -20.11 26.90 -5.29
C CYS A 145 -19.05 28.02 -5.33
N ASP A 146 -18.64 28.51 -4.16
CA ASP A 146 -17.78 29.69 -4.04
C ASP A 146 -16.37 29.31 -3.57
N SER A 147 -15.38 29.51 -4.46
CA SER A 147 -14.00 29.18 -4.19
C SER A 147 -13.33 30.04 -3.12
N GLU A 148 -13.88 31.22 -2.80
CA GLU A 148 -13.27 32.16 -1.86
C GLU A 148 -13.22 31.64 -0.43
N PHE A 149 -14.14 30.75 -0.05
CA PHE A 149 -14.22 30.19 1.30
C PHE A 149 -13.46 28.88 1.48
N ASN A 150 -12.90 28.29 0.41
CA ASN A 150 -12.26 26.98 0.45
C ASN A 150 -11.12 26.88 1.46
N GLN A 151 -10.30 27.94 1.60
CA GLN A 151 -9.22 27.97 2.58
C GLN A 151 -9.74 27.96 4.02
N GLN A 152 -10.85 28.65 4.30
CA GLN A 152 -11.48 28.65 5.62
C GLN A 152 -12.10 27.28 5.91
N TYR A 153 -12.78 26.69 4.93
CA TYR A 153 -13.35 25.36 5.02
C TYR A 153 -12.30 24.28 5.33
N ALA A 154 -11.10 24.35 4.74
CA ALA A 154 -10.02 23.43 5.06
C ALA A 154 -9.63 23.46 6.55
N SER A 155 -9.65 24.64 7.17
CA SER A 155 -9.40 24.77 8.62
C SER A 155 -10.55 24.15 9.43
N HIS A 156 -11.79 24.28 8.95
CA HIS A 156 -12.97 23.72 9.60
C HIS A 156 -13.03 22.19 9.54
N LEU A 157 -12.49 21.55 8.50
CA LEU A 157 -12.40 20.09 8.41
C LEU A 157 -11.68 19.46 9.61
N LEU A 158 -10.68 20.15 10.17
CA LEU A 158 -9.96 19.70 11.36
C LEU A 158 -10.74 19.99 12.65
N THR A 159 -11.28 21.21 12.77
CA THR A 159 -11.91 21.68 14.01
C THR A 159 -13.31 21.13 14.24
N MET A 160 -13.96 20.58 13.22
CA MET A 160 -15.33 20.03 13.35
C MET A 160 -15.39 18.77 14.24
N HIS A 161 -14.25 18.10 14.44
CA HIS A 161 -14.21 16.92 15.28
C HIS A 161 -14.27 17.28 16.77
N LYS A 162 -14.93 16.43 17.58
CA LYS A 162 -14.85 16.54 19.04
C LYS A 162 -13.40 16.36 19.49
N SER A 163 -13.00 17.03 20.57
CA SER A 163 -11.64 16.94 21.13
C SER A 163 -11.17 15.51 21.47
N VAL A 164 -12.10 14.59 21.73
CA VAL A 164 -11.82 13.17 22.04
C VAL A 164 -11.75 12.29 20.78
N CYS A 165 -12.05 12.84 19.59
CA CYS A 165 -12.02 12.11 18.33
C CYS A 165 -10.58 11.92 17.85
N PHE A 166 -10.27 10.72 17.34
CA PHE A 166 -8.98 10.43 16.70
C PHE A 166 -8.63 11.46 15.60
N TRP A 167 -9.60 11.77 14.76
CA TRP A 167 -9.48 12.70 13.62
C TRP A 167 -9.23 14.15 14.00
N HIS A 168 -9.46 14.53 15.26
CA HIS A 168 -9.13 15.88 15.73
C HIS A 168 -7.63 16.18 15.68
N THR A 169 -6.79 15.14 15.77
CA THR A 169 -5.32 15.28 15.82
C THR A 169 -4.58 14.49 14.76
N SER A 170 -5.29 13.59 14.06
CA SER A 170 -4.70 12.65 13.11
C SER A 170 -5.37 12.79 11.75
N SER A 171 -4.62 12.47 10.70
CA SER A 171 -5.10 12.41 9.32
C SER A 171 -4.45 11.21 8.61
N VAL A 172 -5.04 10.78 7.51
CA VAL A 172 -4.48 9.71 6.66
C VAL A 172 -3.18 10.21 6.03
N PRO A 173 -2.07 9.48 6.12
CA PRO A 173 -0.83 9.83 5.44
C PRO A 173 -0.98 9.57 3.93
N LEU A 174 -1.39 10.60 3.18
CA LEU A 174 -1.68 10.50 1.74
C LEU A 174 -0.47 10.06 0.91
N ASP A 175 0.76 10.36 1.33
CA ASP A 175 1.98 9.91 0.66
C ASP A 175 2.13 8.38 0.64
N ILE A 176 1.53 7.69 1.60
CA ILE A 176 1.59 6.24 1.70
C ILE A 176 0.37 5.61 1.01
N VAL A 177 -0.80 6.23 1.18
CA VAL A 177 -2.09 5.62 0.86
C VAL A 177 -2.59 6.01 -0.53
N TYR A 178 -2.28 7.22 -1.00
CA TYR A 178 -2.93 7.79 -2.19
C TYR A 178 -1.95 8.20 -3.30
N TYR A 179 -0.92 8.97 -2.96
CA TYR A 179 0.01 9.51 -3.96
C TYR A 179 0.96 8.44 -4.51
N VAL A 180 1.27 8.57 -5.80
CA VAL A 180 2.26 7.72 -6.47
C VAL A 180 3.64 8.37 -6.30
N ASN A 181 4.53 7.68 -5.60
CA ASN A 181 5.91 8.12 -5.36
C ASN A 181 6.85 6.90 -5.38
N LYS A 182 8.14 7.11 -5.10
CA LYS A 182 9.16 6.05 -5.09
C LYS A 182 8.83 4.87 -4.16
N SER A 183 8.08 5.11 -3.09
CA SER A 183 7.69 4.08 -2.12
C SER A 183 6.40 3.35 -2.53
N SER A 184 5.52 3.99 -3.30
CA SER A 184 4.20 3.45 -3.66
C SER A 184 4.06 3.05 -5.14
N VAL A 185 5.06 3.33 -5.99
CA VAL A 185 5.09 3.01 -7.43
C VAL A 185 4.92 1.51 -7.70
N ILE A 186 5.34 0.64 -6.76
CA ILE A 186 5.18 -0.81 -6.88
C ILE A 186 3.71 -1.23 -7.04
N TYR A 187 2.79 -0.55 -6.33
CA TYR A 187 1.36 -0.82 -6.43
C TYR A 187 0.80 -0.39 -7.79
N GLU A 188 1.38 0.64 -8.40
CA GLU A 188 0.98 1.08 -9.73
C GLU A 188 1.43 0.06 -10.79
N ILE A 189 2.64 -0.49 -10.64
CA ILE A 189 3.13 -1.58 -11.49
C ILE A 189 2.21 -2.81 -11.34
N GLU A 190 1.85 -3.17 -10.11
CA GLU A 190 0.94 -4.28 -9.83
C GLU A 190 -0.46 -4.05 -10.43
N ARG A 191 -1.02 -2.84 -10.27
CA ARG A 191 -2.29 -2.44 -10.90
C ARG A 191 -2.24 -2.65 -12.40
N ILE A 192 -1.22 -2.13 -13.08
CA ILE A 192 -1.07 -2.26 -14.53
C ILE A 192 -1.00 -3.75 -14.92
N LYS A 193 -0.24 -4.57 -14.20
CA LYS A 193 -0.17 -6.02 -14.46
C LYS A 193 -1.52 -6.71 -14.31
N ILE A 194 -2.25 -6.43 -13.23
CA ILE A 194 -3.55 -7.05 -12.95
C ILE A 194 -4.57 -6.63 -14.01
N GLN A 195 -4.68 -5.33 -14.29
CA GLN A 195 -5.62 -4.83 -15.30
C GLN A 195 -5.24 -5.30 -16.70
N TRP A 196 -3.95 -5.33 -17.01
CA TRP A 196 -3.48 -5.94 -18.25
C TRP A 196 -3.93 -7.39 -18.35
N ALA A 197 -3.61 -8.24 -17.37
CA ALA A 197 -4.00 -9.66 -17.39
C ALA A 197 -5.51 -9.86 -17.53
N ARG A 198 -6.30 -8.96 -16.94
CA ARG A 198 -7.77 -8.96 -17.02
C ARG A 198 -8.30 -8.66 -18.42
N TYR A 199 -7.68 -7.71 -19.13
CA TYR A 199 -8.15 -7.23 -20.43
C TYR A 199 -7.38 -7.84 -21.61
N SER A 200 -6.21 -8.40 -21.37
CA SER A 200 -5.37 -9.09 -22.36
C SER A 200 -6.07 -10.38 -22.81
N GLY A 201 -6.23 -10.54 -24.12
CA GLY A 201 -7.02 -11.63 -24.70
C GLY A 201 -8.49 -11.28 -24.97
N LEU A 202 -8.97 -10.11 -24.51
CA LEU A 202 -10.21 -9.49 -24.98
C LEU A 202 -9.93 -8.54 -26.16
N SER A 203 -8.94 -8.88 -26.99
CA SER A 203 -8.46 -8.05 -28.10
C SER A 203 -9.58 -7.65 -29.06
N ASP A 204 -10.59 -8.52 -29.26
CA ASP A 204 -11.79 -8.23 -30.03
C ASP A 204 -12.56 -7.00 -29.53
N ARG A 205 -12.60 -6.76 -28.22
CA ARG A 205 -13.31 -5.62 -27.60
C ARG A 205 -12.59 -4.29 -27.81
N PHE A 206 -11.28 -4.33 -28.00
CA PHE A 206 -10.42 -3.15 -28.17
C PHE A 206 -9.93 -2.97 -29.61
N LYS A 207 -10.43 -3.75 -30.58
CA LYS A 207 -9.99 -3.70 -32.00
C LYS A 207 -10.05 -2.30 -32.61
N SER A 208 -11.01 -1.48 -32.19
CA SER A 208 -11.19 -0.10 -32.68
C SER A 208 -10.25 0.90 -32.01
N TRP A 209 -9.57 0.52 -30.93
CA TRP A 209 -8.66 1.39 -30.21
C TRP A 209 -7.35 1.50 -30.98
N GLN A 210 -7.03 2.72 -31.40
CA GLN A 210 -5.82 3.04 -32.11
C GLN A 210 -5.33 4.40 -31.63
N LEU A 211 -4.01 4.53 -31.48
CA LEU A 211 -3.39 5.79 -31.15
C LEU A 211 -3.42 6.70 -32.38
N GLY A 212 -3.93 7.92 -32.22
CA GLY A 212 -3.94 8.95 -33.26
C GLY A 212 -2.60 9.70 -33.41
N PHE A 213 -1.57 9.29 -32.67
CA PHE A 213 -0.26 9.94 -32.60
C PHE A 213 0.86 8.90 -32.45
N PRO A 214 2.12 9.26 -32.79
CA PRO A 214 3.26 8.36 -32.58
C PRO A 214 3.49 8.11 -31.08
N LEU A 215 3.71 6.86 -30.71
CA LEU A 215 3.93 6.49 -29.32
C LEU A 215 5.27 7.09 -28.80
N PRO A 216 5.28 7.80 -27.65
CA PRO A 216 6.51 8.30 -27.04
C PRO A 216 7.51 7.18 -26.72
N GLU A 217 8.81 7.46 -26.87
CA GLU A 217 9.87 6.45 -26.72
C GLU A 217 9.92 5.83 -25.33
N LYS A 218 9.76 6.66 -24.29
CA LYS A 218 9.67 6.22 -22.89
C LYS A 218 8.54 5.19 -22.71
N ILE A 219 7.39 5.44 -23.35
CA ILE A 219 6.25 4.52 -23.29
C ILE A 219 6.55 3.24 -24.06
N LYS A 220 7.18 3.30 -25.24
CA LYS A 220 7.61 2.07 -25.96
C LYS A 220 8.49 1.17 -25.10
N LEU A 221 9.46 1.74 -24.38
CA LEU A 221 10.36 1.00 -23.50
C LEU A 221 9.61 0.35 -22.34
N LEU A 222 8.69 1.11 -21.71
CA LEU A 222 7.80 0.59 -20.68
C LEU A 222 6.93 -0.55 -21.22
N CYS A 223 6.33 -0.37 -22.40
CA CYS A 223 5.58 -1.43 -23.08
C CYS A 223 6.45 -2.68 -23.25
N GLY A 224 7.67 -2.53 -23.75
CA GLY A 224 8.63 -3.62 -23.88
C GLY A 224 8.86 -4.40 -22.58
N TRP A 225 8.98 -3.72 -21.44
CA TRP A 225 9.16 -4.35 -20.13
C TRP A 225 8.00 -5.25 -19.71
N PHE A 226 6.77 -4.85 -20.03
CA PHE A 226 5.60 -5.68 -19.75
C PHE A 226 5.49 -6.91 -20.70
N GLY A 227 6.44 -7.12 -21.61
CA GLY A 227 6.60 -8.37 -22.38
C GLY A 227 6.22 -8.28 -23.86
N TYR A 228 6.31 -7.09 -24.47
CA TYR A 228 5.49 -6.74 -25.64
C TYR A 228 6.25 -6.37 -26.90
N GLN A 229 7.12 -7.26 -27.37
CA GLN A 229 7.90 -7.05 -28.59
C GLN A 229 7.09 -7.24 -29.90
N SER A 230 5.83 -7.71 -29.84
CA SER A 230 4.96 -7.94 -31.02
C SER A 230 3.46 -7.71 -30.77
N LEU A 231 3.10 -6.59 -30.14
CA LEU A 231 1.69 -6.28 -29.88
C LEU A 231 0.94 -5.75 -31.11
N GLN A 232 -0.35 -6.07 -31.19
CA GLN A 232 -1.29 -5.43 -32.11
C GLN A 232 -1.52 -3.97 -31.70
N SER A 233 -2.00 -3.12 -32.62
CA SER A 233 -2.27 -1.71 -32.33
C SER A 233 -3.24 -1.48 -31.16
N SER A 234 -4.24 -2.36 -31.01
CA SER A 234 -5.22 -2.32 -29.91
C SER A 234 -4.60 -2.57 -28.54
N ASP A 235 -3.64 -3.49 -28.48
CA ASP A 235 -2.93 -3.87 -27.26
C ASP A 235 -2.02 -2.73 -26.79
N ILE A 236 -1.36 -2.05 -27.73
CA ILE A 236 -0.57 -0.85 -27.47
C ILE A 236 -1.46 0.27 -26.94
N ALA A 237 -2.63 0.48 -27.53
CA ALA A 237 -3.58 1.49 -27.09
C ALA A 237 -4.10 1.22 -25.66
N LEU A 238 -4.43 -0.05 -25.35
CA LEU A 238 -4.82 -0.46 -24.00
C LEU A 238 -3.69 -0.18 -23.00
N LEU A 239 -2.46 -0.59 -23.31
CA LEU A 239 -1.34 -0.40 -22.38
C LEU A 239 -1.01 1.08 -22.18
N TYR A 240 -1.10 1.88 -23.25
CA TYR A 240 -0.98 3.33 -23.16
C TYR A 240 -2.02 3.94 -22.20
N VAL A 241 -3.28 3.53 -22.31
CA VAL A 241 -4.37 3.94 -21.40
C VAL A 241 -4.04 3.56 -19.96
N LEU A 242 -3.59 2.32 -19.73
CA LEU A 242 -3.20 1.87 -18.39
C LEU A 242 -2.04 2.71 -17.85
N LEU A 243 -0.97 2.92 -18.61
CA LEU A 243 0.18 3.72 -18.20
C LEU A 243 -0.17 5.19 -17.89
N ARG A 244 -1.22 5.72 -18.52
CA ARG A 244 -1.73 7.08 -18.26
C ARG A 244 -2.61 7.19 -17.00
N GLY A 245 -2.77 6.12 -16.24
CA GLY A 245 -3.56 6.12 -15.00
C GLY A 245 -5.07 5.95 -15.24
N TYR A 246 -5.45 5.37 -16.37
CA TYR A 246 -6.84 5.04 -16.68
C TYR A 246 -7.06 3.53 -16.65
N ALA A 247 -8.33 3.13 -16.51
CA ALA A 247 -8.79 1.77 -16.69
C ALA A 247 -10.10 1.77 -17.51
N PRO A 248 -10.33 0.77 -18.38
CA PRO A 248 -11.63 0.58 -19.01
C PRO A 248 -12.71 0.37 -17.94
N VAL A 249 -13.89 0.97 -18.13
CA VAL A 249 -15.04 0.69 -17.26
C VAL A 249 -15.63 -0.67 -17.63
N ASP A 250 -15.84 -1.54 -16.64
CA ASP A 250 -16.48 -2.83 -16.85
C ASP A 250 -17.98 -2.66 -17.05
N GLY A 251 -18.38 -2.43 -18.30
CA GLY A 251 -19.79 -2.46 -18.67
C GLY A 251 -20.23 -3.77 -19.29
N GLN A 252 -21.55 -3.98 -19.33
CA GLN A 252 -22.16 -5.15 -19.94
C GLN A 252 -22.32 -5.01 -21.46
N SER A 253 -22.20 -3.80 -22.01
CA SER A 253 -22.34 -3.53 -23.43
C SER A 253 -21.00 -3.27 -24.12
N GLU A 254 -20.89 -3.62 -25.40
CA GLU A 254 -19.72 -3.28 -26.23
C GLU A 254 -19.49 -1.76 -26.32
N THR A 255 -20.53 -0.95 -26.06
CA THR A 255 -20.46 0.51 -26.01
C THR A 255 -19.81 1.08 -24.74
N ASP A 256 -19.73 0.31 -23.65
CA ASP A 256 -19.15 0.79 -22.38
C ASP A 256 -17.62 0.88 -22.41
N PHE A 257 -16.97 0.21 -23.37
CA PHE A 257 -15.54 0.35 -23.64
C PHE A 257 -15.20 1.65 -24.40
N GLY A 258 -16.18 2.52 -24.65
CA GLY A 258 -15.94 3.91 -25.04
C GLY A 258 -15.52 4.80 -23.85
N ILE A 259 -15.66 4.31 -22.62
CA ILE A 259 -15.47 5.10 -21.41
C ILE A 259 -14.30 4.54 -20.60
N LEU A 260 -13.40 5.44 -20.22
CA LEU A 260 -12.28 5.19 -19.32
C LEU A 260 -12.56 5.83 -17.98
N GLN A 261 -12.07 5.22 -16.90
CA GLN A 261 -12.10 5.79 -15.56
C GLN A 261 -10.68 6.05 -15.06
N CYS A 262 -10.44 7.23 -14.51
CA CYS A 262 -9.19 7.53 -13.80
C CYS A 262 -9.09 6.68 -12.53
N VAL A 263 -7.97 5.99 -12.33
CA VAL A 263 -7.78 5.12 -11.16
C VAL A 263 -7.48 5.89 -9.87
N GLY A 264 -7.07 7.16 -9.99
CA GLY A 264 -6.82 8.05 -8.85
C GLY A 264 -8.03 8.89 -8.45
N SER A 265 -8.88 9.30 -9.39
CA SER A 265 -10.02 10.21 -9.13
C SER A 265 -11.38 9.60 -9.36
N TYR A 266 -11.48 8.43 -9.99
CA TYR A 266 -12.73 7.75 -10.36
C TYR A 266 -13.64 8.53 -11.33
N LEU A 267 -13.19 9.67 -11.84
CA LEU A 267 -13.85 10.40 -12.91
C LEU A 267 -13.70 9.67 -14.23
N THR A 268 -14.74 9.78 -15.06
CA THR A 268 -14.82 9.10 -16.35
C THR A 268 -14.53 10.05 -17.51
N VAL A 269 -13.84 9.56 -18.53
CA VAL A 269 -13.50 10.29 -19.76
C VAL A 269 -13.77 9.41 -20.99
N ASP A 270 -13.97 10.03 -22.15
CA ASP A 270 -14.12 9.30 -23.41
C ASP A 270 -12.75 8.79 -23.89
N VAL A 271 -12.70 7.52 -24.29
CA VAL A 271 -11.48 6.87 -24.78
C VAL A 271 -10.83 7.63 -25.94
N LYS A 272 -11.61 8.25 -26.82
CA LYS A 272 -11.11 9.01 -27.97
C LYS A 272 -10.31 10.23 -27.53
N GLN A 273 -10.69 10.88 -26.42
CA GLN A 273 -9.95 12.04 -25.92
C GLN A 273 -8.53 11.62 -25.51
N VAL A 274 -8.38 10.45 -24.89
CA VAL A 274 -7.09 9.91 -24.44
C VAL A 274 -6.26 9.35 -25.61
N LEU A 275 -6.89 8.65 -26.56
CA LEU A 275 -6.18 7.96 -27.66
C LEU A 275 -5.90 8.85 -28.88
N CYS A 276 -6.63 9.93 -29.08
CA CYS A 276 -6.45 10.82 -30.25
C CYS A 276 -5.63 12.09 -29.92
N ASN A 277 -5.40 12.41 -28.64
CA ASN A 277 -4.63 13.58 -28.23
C ASN A 277 -3.60 13.20 -27.15
N SER A 278 -2.31 13.28 -27.47
CA SER A 278 -1.23 12.96 -26.53
C SER A 278 -1.22 13.86 -25.31
N ASP A 279 -1.67 15.11 -25.46
CA ASP A 279 -1.56 16.17 -24.46
C ASP A 279 -2.82 16.27 -23.60
N PHE A 280 -3.81 15.42 -23.87
CA PHE A 280 -5.05 15.41 -23.10
C PHE A 280 -4.81 14.93 -21.67
N ASN A 281 -5.10 15.79 -20.70
CA ASN A 281 -5.11 15.44 -19.29
C ASN A 281 -6.52 15.61 -18.71
N GLY A 282 -7.26 14.52 -18.66
CA GLY A 282 -8.59 14.48 -18.06
C GLY A 282 -8.58 14.23 -16.54
N HIS A 283 -7.40 14.19 -15.91
CA HIS A 283 -7.30 14.01 -14.47
C HIS A 283 -7.52 15.37 -13.77
N PRO A 284 -8.33 15.41 -12.71
CA PRO A 284 -8.44 16.63 -11.91
C PRO A 284 -7.12 16.89 -11.19
N LYS A 285 -6.80 18.16 -10.92
CA LYS A 285 -5.53 18.58 -10.29
C LYS A 285 -5.24 17.91 -8.94
N TRP A 286 -6.27 17.51 -8.22
CA TRP A 286 -6.13 16.80 -6.94
C TRP A 286 -5.84 15.30 -7.11
N SER A 287 -5.99 14.74 -8.31
CA SER A 287 -5.76 13.31 -8.56
C SER A 287 -4.31 12.91 -8.35
N SER A 288 -4.08 11.73 -7.78
CA SER A 288 -2.76 11.10 -7.73
C SER A 288 -2.15 10.83 -9.11
N HIS A 289 -2.96 10.88 -10.18
CA HIS A 289 -2.54 10.71 -11.56
C HIS A 289 -2.50 12.01 -12.37
N TYR A 290 -2.66 13.17 -11.73
CA TYR A 290 -2.63 14.46 -12.43
C TYR A 290 -1.31 14.70 -13.17
N ASP A 291 -0.18 14.47 -12.50
CA ASP A 291 1.15 14.58 -13.09
C ASP A 291 1.58 13.24 -13.71
N GLN A 292 1.10 13.02 -14.93
CA GLN A 292 1.34 11.79 -15.68
C GLN A 292 2.82 11.59 -16.01
N ASP A 293 3.56 12.67 -16.26
CA ASP A 293 4.99 12.60 -16.60
C ASP A 293 5.80 12.11 -15.40
N THR A 294 5.54 12.66 -14.21
CA THR A 294 6.20 12.20 -12.98
C THR A 294 5.95 10.72 -12.71
N ILE A 295 4.74 10.22 -12.97
CA ILE A 295 4.42 8.79 -12.77
C ILE A 295 5.14 7.93 -13.81
N LEU A 296 5.16 8.35 -15.07
CA LEU A 296 5.89 7.65 -16.12
C LEU A 296 7.39 7.63 -15.83
N ASP A 297 7.96 8.71 -15.30
CA ASP A 297 9.35 8.76 -14.83
C ASP A 297 9.61 7.78 -13.71
N LEU A 298 8.75 7.75 -12.69
CA LEU A 298 8.87 6.80 -11.59
C LEU A 298 8.79 5.35 -12.06
N LEU A 299 7.85 5.04 -12.96
CA LEU A 299 7.74 3.71 -13.57
C LEU A 299 8.99 3.37 -14.38
N TYR A 300 9.46 4.32 -15.20
CA TYR A 300 10.64 4.14 -16.04
C TYR A 300 11.88 3.88 -15.20
N ASP A 301 12.17 4.74 -14.23
CA ASP A 301 13.33 4.61 -13.33
C ASP A 301 13.29 3.31 -12.50
N THR A 302 12.09 2.84 -12.17
CA THR A 302 11.90 1.61 -11.37
C THR A 302 12.06 0.35 -12.22
N LEU A 303 11.54 0.35 -13.44
CA LEU A 303 11.43 -0.85 -14.28
C LEU A 303 12.58 -0.97 -15.30
N ILE A 304 12.97 0.14 -15.90
CA ILE A 304 13.99 0.22 -16.91
C ILE A 304 15.32 0.50 -16.21
N GLU A 305 16.06 -0.56 -15.92
CA GLU A 305 17.46 -0.40 -15.54
C GLU A 305 18.21 0.21 -16.72
N ILE A 306 18.49 1.52 -16.67
CA ILE A 306 19.53 2.09 -17.51
C ILE A 306 20.83 1.42 -17.05
N PRO A 307 21.52 0.66 -17.92
CA PRO A 307 22.82 0.12 -17.56
C PRO A 307 23.74 1.31 -17.28
N ASP A 308 24.02 1.55 -16.00
CA ASP A 308 25.11 2.42 -15.62
C ASP A 308 26.40 1.69 -16.05
N GLU A 309 26.99 2.14 -17.15
CA GLU A 309 28.25 1.59 -17.67
C GLU A 309 29.42 1.83 -16.69
N SER A 310 29.21 2.66 -15.66
CA SER A 310 30.19 2.84 -14.61
C SER A 310 30.41 1.55 -13.81
N MET A 311 31.65 1.32 -13.41
CA MET A 311 32.03 0.23 -12.50
C MET A 311 31.24 0.27 -11.19
N GLN A 312 30.93 1.47 -10.68
CA GLN A 312 30.13 1.65 -9.46
C GLN A 312 28.69 1.13 -9.64
N GLY A 313 28.07 1.42 -10.80
CA GLY A 313 26.74 0.93 -11.16
C GLY A 313 26.69 -0.59 -11.26
N ARG A 314 27.69 -1.18 -11.91
CA ARG A 314 27.85 -2.64 -12.05
C ARG A 314 28.04 -3.34 -10.69
N ILE A 315 28.87 -2.79 -9.80
CA ILE A 315 29.08 -3.32 -8.45
C ILE A 315 27.81 -3.21 -7.59
N SER A 316 27.08 -2.09 -7.71
CA SER A 316 25.82 -1.88 -6.98
C SER A 316 24.73 -2.85 -7.45
N ARG A 317 24.70 -3.16 -8.76
CA ARG A 317 23.82 -4.17 -9.36
C ARG A 317 24.12 -5.57 -8.83
N LEU A 318 25.40 -5.96 -8.80
CA LEU A 318 25.84 -7.25 -8.23
C LEU A 318 25.46 -7.39 -6.75
N LYS A 319 25.65 -6.35 -5.93
CA LYS A 319 25.25 -6.36 -4.53
C LYS A 319 23.75 -6.58 -4.35
N ARG A 320 22.92 -5.93 -5.17
CA ARG A 320 21.45 -6.05 -5.13
C ARG A 320 20.97 -7.47 -5.45
N ILE A 321 21.60 -8.12 -6.43
CA ILE A 321 21.32 -9.50 -6.83
C ILE A 321 21.69 -10.47 -5.70
N ILE A 322 22.85 -10.28 -5.06
CA ILE A 322 23.34 -11.13 -3.97
C ILE A 322 22.46 -11.02 -2.71
N THR A 323 21.89 -9.85 -2.41
CA THR A 323 21.03 -9.65 -1.23
C THR A 323 19.58 -10.14 -1.39
N LYS A 324 19.17 -10.56 -2.58
CA LYS A 324 17.79 -11.04 -2.86
C LYS A 324 17.68 -12.57 -2.97
N TRP A 325 18.70 -13.31 -2.54
CA TRP A 325 18.70 -14.78 -2.38
C TRP A 325 19.14 -15.16 -0.96
#